data_AF-A0A7V9FG60-F1
#
_entry.id   AF-A0A7V9FG60-F1
#
_cell.length_a   1.000
_cell.length_b   1.000
_cell.length_c   1.000
_cell.angle_alpha   90.00
_cell.angle_beta   90.00
_cell.angle_gamma   90.00
#
_symmetry.space_group_name_H-M   'P 1'
#
loop_
_entity.id
_entity.type
_entity.pdbx_description
1 polymer ?
#
loop_
_entity_poly.entity_id
_entity_poly.type
_entity_poly.pdbx_seq_one_letter_code
_entity_poly.pdbx_strand_id
1 'polypeptide(L)'
;MAPRPVATLVVAWLLCGPAAALPAHAQELSPGQRAEVDAWFHRASERTPDGSWGVVIGTMDGRVLWSVNPQLELIPASTAKVFTTGFARARMGGGARITTRVVGDGALDSVTGRWRGSWALELGGDPTLERAGRAGPSLRELARRLRERGVRELEGPLTITSRTGPAHSRFPSVWSPEF
;
A
#
# COMPACT_ATOMS: atom_id res chain seq x y z
N MET A 1 0.88 -60.65 55.58
CA MET A 1 1.14 -59.42 54.81
C MET A 1 0.78 -59.72 53.36
N ALA A 2 -0.41 -59.30 52.93
CA ALA A 2 -1.05 -59.77 51.71
C ALA A 2 -0.51 -59.08 50.44
N PRO A 3 -0.40 -59.79 49.30
CA PRO A 3 0.00 -59.17 48.03
C PRO A 3 -1.13 -58.32 47.45
N ARG A 4 -0.77 -57.12 46.96
CA ARG A 4 -1.69 -56.17 46.32
C ARG A 4 -1.92 -56.56 44.85
N PRO A 5 -3.16 -56.53 44.33
CA PRO A 5 -3.39 -56.77 42.91
C PRO A 5 -2.96 -55.56 42.07
N VAL A 6 -2.23 -55.81 40.99
CA VAL A 6 -1.89 -54.82 39.96
C VAL A 6 -3.11 -54.65 39.06
N ALA A 7 -3.77 -53.50 39.13
CA ALA A 7 -4.87 -53.15 38.24
C ALA A 7 -4.31 -52.84 36.84
N THR A 8 -4.66 -53.68 35.86
CA THR A 8 -4.35 -53.43 34.45
C THR A 8 -5.30 -52.36 33.91
N LEU A 9 -4.76 -51.21 33.55
CA LEU A 9 -5.53 -50.11 32.95
C LEU A 9 -5.71 -50.42 31.45
N VAL A 10 -6.94 -50.75 31.05
CA VAL A 10 -7.31 -50.87 29.63
C VAL A 10 -7.60 -49.47 29.10
N VAL A 11 -6.67 -48.92 28.30
CA VAL A 11 -6.91 -47.68 27.56
C VAL A 11 -7.75 -48.03 26.34
N ALA A 12 -9.04 -47.71 26.39
CA ALA A 12 -9.92 -47.79 25.24
C ALA A 12 -9.56 -46.69 24.24
N TRP A 13 -9.03 -47.06 23.08
CA TRP A 13 -8.84 -46.16 21.95
C TRP A 13 -10.22 -45.77 21.41
N LEU A 14 -10.64 -44.53 21.68
CA LEU A 14 -11.75 -43.91 20.95
C LEU A 14 -11.31 -43.71 19.50
N LEU A 15 -11.80 -44.57 18.62
CA LEU A 15 -11.73 -44.39 17.17
C LEU A 15 -12.53 -43.13 16.81
N CYS A 16 -11.85 -41.99 16.73
CA CYS A 16 -12.35 -40.82 16.02
C CYS A 16 -12.51 -41.21 14.54
N GLY A 17 -13.75 -41.53 14.13
CA GLY A 17 -14.08 -41.67 12.72
C GLY A 17 -13.77 -40.37 11.97
N PRO A 18 -13.46 -40.43 10.66
CA PRO A 18 -13.17 -39.25 9.89
C PRO A 18 -14.40 -38.35 9.93
N ALA A 19 -14.25 -37.14 10.48
CA ALA A 19 -15.25 -36.11 10.35
C ALA A 19 -15.41 -35.83 8.85
N ALA A 20 -16.53 -36.26 8.27
CA ALA A 20 -16.90 -35.85 6.93
C ALA A 20 -16.97 -34.32 6.94
N ALA A 21 -15.98 -33.67 6.32
CA ALA A 21 -16.02 -32.24 6.10
C ALA A 21 -17.30 -31.97 5.29
N LEU A 22 -18.29 -31.33 5.91
CA LEU A 22 -19.45 -30.84 5.17
C LEU A 22 -18.90 -29.98 4.03
N PRO A 23 -19.40 -30.15 2.78
CA PRO A 23 -18.95 -29.33 1.68
C PRO A 23 -19.14 -27.88 2.10
N ALA A 24 -18.07 -27.09 2.05
CA ALA A 24 -18.16 -25.66 2.25
C ALA A 24 -19.12 -25.14 1.19
N HIS A 25 -20.36 -24.84 1.58
CA HIS A 25 -21.32 -24.21 0.69
C HIS A 25 -20.72 -22.88 0.30
N ALA A 26 -20.23 -22.80 -0.93
CA ALA A 26 -19.79 -21.57 -1.53
C ALA A 26 -20.97 -20.59 -1.40
N GLN A 27 -20.78 -19.51 -0.65
CA GLN A 27 -21.83 -18.56 -0.26
C GLN A 27 -22.66 -18.14 -1.48
N GLU A 28 -23.86 -18.68 -1.68
CA GLU A 28 -24.77 -18.29 -2.77
C GLU A 28 -25.81 -17.29 -2.25
N LEU A 29 -26.32 -16.44 -3.14
CA LEU A 29 -27.48 -15.61 -2.81
C LEU A 29 -28.73 -16.49 -2.91
N SER A 30 -29.53 -16.51 -1.83
CA SER A 30 -30.87 -17.07 -1.88
C SER A 30 -31.74 -16.28 -2.88
N PRO A 31 -32.86 -16.86 -3.37
CA PRO A 31 -33.78 -16.14 -4.26
C PRO A 31 -34.26 -14.81 -3.67
N GLY A 32 -34.52 -14.75 -2.36
CA GLY A 32 -34.89 -13.51 -1.67
C GLY A 32 -33.78 -12.47 -1.69
N GLN A 33 -32.54 -12.86 -1.36
CA GLN A 33 -31.39 -11.96 -1.39
C GLN A 33 -31.09 -11.43 -2.79
N ARG A 34 -31.24 -12.28 -3.82
CA ARG A 34 -31.09 -11.85 -5.22
C ARG A 34 -32.13 -10.79 -5.58
N ALA A 35 -33.40 -11.02 -5.24
CA ALA A 35 -34.47 -10.06 -5.49
C ALA A 35 -34.26 -8.73 -4.75
N GLU A 36 -33.71 -8.76 -3.53
CA GLU A 36 -33.35 -7.55 -2.78
C GLU A 36 -32.25 -6.73 -3.48
N VAL A 37 -31.20 -7.39 -3.98
CA VAL A 37 -30.11 -6.73 -4.72
C VAL A 37 -30.62 -6.17 -6.05
N ASP A 38 -31.44 -6.93 -6.78
CA ASP A 38 -32.08 -6.46 -8.02
C ASP A 38 -32.92 -5.20 -7.76
N ALA A 39 -33.77 -5.23 -6.73
CA ALA A 39 -34.61 -4.10 -6.37
C ALA A 39 -33.80 -2.88 -5.91
N TRP A 40 -32.69 -3.10 -5.20
CA TRP A 40 -31.75 -2.03 -4.86
C TRP A 40 -31.15 -1.40 -6.11
N PHE A 41 -30.65 -2.21 -7.04
CA PHE A 41 -30.02 -1.72 -8.25
C PHE A 41 -31.00 -0.92 -9.10
N HIS A 42 -32.22 -1.44 -9.32
CA HIS A 42 -33.27 -0.73 -10.06
C HIS A 42 -33.53 0.68 -9.49
N ARG A 43 -33.72 0.80 -8.17
CA ARG A 43 -33.94 2.11 -7.52
C ARG A 43 -32.73 3.03 -7.63
N ALA A 44 -31.51 2.49 -7.65
CA ALA A 44 -30.29 3.27 -7.79
C ALA A 44 -30.13 3.80 -9.23
N SER A 45 -30.33 2.93 -10.23
CA SER A 45 -30.22 3.30 -11.64
C SER A 45 -31.31 4.28 -12.08
N GLU A 46 -32.54 4.16 -11.58
CA GLU A 46 -33.64 5.09 -11.88
C GLU A 46 -33.33 6.54 -11.49
N ARG A 47 -32.51 6.75 -10.45
CA ARG A 47 -32.10 8.09 -10.01
C ARG A 47 -30.99 8.71 -10.87
N THR A 48 -30.41 7.93 -11.77
CA THR A 48 -29.31 8.34 -12.66
C THR A 48 -29.57 7.81 -14.06
N PRO A 49 -30.66 8.26 -14.72
CA PRO A 49 -31.12 7.68 -15.98
C PRO A 49 -30.09 7.78 -17.11
N ASP A 50 -29.21 8.79 -17.08
CA ASP A 50 -28.11 8.97 -18.05
C ASP A 50 -26.78 8.35 -17.56
N GLY A 51 -26.79 7.69 -16.40
CA GLY A 51 -25.62 7.09 -15.78
C GLY A 51 -25.32 5.69 -16.31
N SER A 52 -24.03 5.40 -16.50
CA SER A 52 -23.54 4.06 -16.82
C SER A 52 -23.11 3.34 -15.55
N TRP A 53 -23.63 2.12 -15.33
CA TRP A 53 -23.35 1.31 -14.16
C TRP A 53 -22.72 -0.04 -14.53
N GLY A 54 -21.62 -0.36 -13.86
CA GLY A 54 -21.00 -1.69 -13.85
C GLY A 54 -20.83 -2.11 -12.39
N VAL A 55 -21.42 -3.23 -11.99
CA VAL A 55 -21.41 -3.71 -10.61
C VAL A 55 -21.14 -5.20 -10.59
N VAL A 56 -20.26 -5.63 -9.70
CA VAL A 56 -19.99 -7.05 -9.41
C VAL A 56 -20.00 -7.24 -7.91
N ILE A 57 -20.81 -8.19 -7.44
CA ILE A 57 -20.81 -8.68 -6.06
C ILE A 57 -20.29 -10.11 -6.11
N GLY A 58 -19.19 -10.36 -5.41
CA GLY A 58 -18.52 -11.65 -5.42
C GLY A 58 -17.95 -12.02 -4.07
N THR A 59 -17.51 -13.26 -3.93
CA THR A 59 -16.76 -13.73 -2.78
C THR A 59 -15.27 -13.44 -2.92
N MET A 60 -14.53 -13.53 -1.80
CA MET A 60 -13.09 -13.21 -1.75
C MET A 60 -12.22 -14.13 -2.62
N ASP A 61 -12.71 -15.33 -2.94
CA ASP A 61 -12.09 -16.28 -3.86
C ASP A 61 -12.43 -16.01 -5.35
N GLY A 62 -13.18 -14.95 -5.64
CA GLY A 62 -13.44 -14.47 -7.00
C GLY A 62 -14.71 -15.00 -7.66
N ARG A 63 -15.52 -15.80 -6.97
CA ARG A 63 -16.82 -16.23 -7.53
C ARG A 63 -17.82 -15.08 -7.52
N VAL A 64 -18.43 -14.84 -8.68
CA VAL A 64 -19.48 -13.82 -8.84
C VAL A 64 -20.82 -14.37 -8.34
N LEU A 65 -21.48 -13.61 -7.48
CA LEU A 65 -22.81 -13.93 -6.93
C LEU A 65 -23.92 -13.19 -7.67
N TRP A 66 -23.61 -11.96 -8.08
CA TRP A 66 -24.51 -11.05 -8.77
C TRP A 66 -23.71 -10.00 -9.54
N SER A 67 -24.21 -9.56 -10.69
CA SER A 67 -23.54 -8.53 -11.48
C SER A 67 -24.48 -7.80 -12.45
N VAL A 68 -24.13 -6.56 -12.77
CA VAL A 68 -24.68 -5.78 -13.88
C VAL A 68 -23.53 -5.25 -14.71
N ASN A 69 -23.58 -5.43 -16.03
CA ASN A 69 -22.57 -4.98 -17.00
C ASN A 69 -21.11 -5.20 -16.52
N PRO A 70 -20.73 -6.42 -16.11
CA PRO A 70 -19.43 -6.67 -15.47
C PRO A 70 -18.21 -6.41 -16.37
N GLN A 71 -18.44 -6.33 -17.69
CA GLN A 71 -17.40 -6.08 -18.70
C GLN A 71 -17.43 -4.64 -19.22
N LEU A 72 -18.28 -3.76 -18.67
CA LEU A 72 -18.34 -2.37 -19.08
C LEU A 72 -17.12 -1.62 -18.55
N GLU A 73 -16.35 -1.05 -19.48
CA GLU A 73 -15.20 -0.21 -19.15
C GLU A 73 -15.67 1.14 -18.60
N LEU A 74 -15.21 1.49 -17.40
CA LEU A 74 -15.56 2.73 -16.70
C LEU A 74 -14.30 3.45 -16.24
N ILE A 75 -14.40 4.77 -16.04
CA ILE A 75 -13.32 5.57 -15.47
C ILE A 75 -13.21 5.23 -13.96
N PRO A 76 -12.09 4.63 -13.50
CA PRO A 76 -11.99 4.16 -12.11
C PRO A 76 -11.86 5.30 -11.09
N ALA A 77 -11.49 6.50 -11.53
CA ALA A 77 -11.15 7.61 -10.65
C ALA A 77 -10.17 7.15 -9.55
N SER A 78 -10.50 7.39 -8.27
CA SER A 78 -9.63 7.01 -7.17
C SER A 78 -9.55 5.50 -6.87
N THR A 79 -10.44 4.65 -7.42
CA THR A 79 -10.33 3.20 -7.23
C THR A 79 -9.09 2.64 -7.93
N ALA A 80 -8.51 3.36 -8.90
CA ALA A 80 -7.21 3.07 -9.49
C ALA A 80 -6.10 2.91 -8.42
N LYS A 81 -6.24 3.56 -7.26
CA LYS A 81 -5.30 3.44 -6.14
C LYS A 81 -5.22 2.02 -5.55
N VAL A 82 -6.24 1.19 -5.72
CA VAL A 82 -6.21 -0.23 -5.31
C VAL A 82 -5.12 -0.96 -6.11
N PHE A 83 -5.10 -0.79 -7.43
CA PHE A 83 -4.08 -1.39 -8.30
C PHE A 83 -2.69 -0.82 -8.02
N THR A 84 -2.57 0.52 -7.88
CA THR A 84 -1.29 1.17 -7.55
C THR A 84 -0.74 0.66 -6.22
N THR A 85 -1.59 0.48 -5.20
CA THR A 85 -1.18 -0.02 -3.89
C THR A 85 -0.76 -1.49 -3.95
N GLY A 86 -1.52 -2.33 -4.67
CA GLY A 86 -1.19 -3.74 -4.90
C GLY A 86 0.16 -3.89 -5.60
N PHE A 87 0.36 -3.16 -6.71
CA PHE A 87 1.61 -3.14 -7.44
C PHE A 87 2.78 -2.67 -6.57
N ALA A 88 2.61 -1.55 -5.85
CA ALA A 88 3.63 -1.00 -4.96
C ALA A 88 4.03 -2.01 -3.88
N ARG A 89 3.06 -2.65 -3.23
CA ARG A 89 3.32 -3.67 -2.20
C ARG A 89 4.00 -4.91 -2.78
N ALA A 90 3.55 -5.41 -3.93
CA ALA A 90 4.14 -6.58 -4.57
C ALA A 90 5.60 -6.31 -5.01
N ARG A 91 5.88 -5.11 -5.53
CA ARG A 91 7.19 -4.77 -6.09
C ARG A 91 8.21 -4.30 -5.05
N MET A 92 7.75 -3.61 -4.00
CA MET A 92 8.61 -2.96 -3.00
C MET A 92 8.53 -3.58 -1.60
N GLY A 93 7.49 -4.37 -1.30
CA GLY A 93 7.21 -4.90 0.02
C GLY A 93 6.60 -3.89 1.00
N GLY A 94 6.05 -4.38 2.11
CA GLY A 94 5.40 -3.53 3.13
C GLY A 94 6.36 -2.66 3.95
N GLY A 95 7.65 -3.01 3.96
CA GLY A 95 8.71 -2.28 4.67
C GLY A 95 9.42 -1.20 3.84
N ALA A 96 8.99 -0.96 2.60
CA ALA A 96 9.68 -0.04 1.69
C ALA A 96 9.84 1.37 2.30
N ARG A 97 10.95 2.03 1.96
CA ARG A 97 11.25 3.41 2.35
C ARG A 97 11.70 4.19 1.12
N ILE A 98 11.12 5.36 0.93
CA ILE A 98 11.56 6.33 -0.07
C ILE A 98 12.57 7.24 0.63
N THR A 99 13.77 7.40 0.08
CA THR A 99 14.85 8.13 0.76
C THR A 99 15.08 9.49 0.10
N THR A 100 15.23 10.52 0.94
CA THR A 100 15.76 11.82 0.57
C THR A 100 17.10 12.01 1.26
N ARG A 101 18.13 12.46 0.53
CA ARG A 101 19.51 12.55 1.04
C ARG A 101 20.17 13.87 0.63
N VAL A 102 21.13 14.31 1.41
CA VAL A 102 22.15 15.27 0.95
C VAL A 102 23.38 14.45 0.55
N VAL A 103 23.80 14.60 -0.70
CA VAL A 103 24.95 13.91 -1.30
C VAL A 103 25.97 14.94 -1.75
N GLY A 104 27.25 14.57 -1.86
CA GLY A 104 28.28 15.48 -2.32
C GLY A 104 29.54 14.75 -2.73
N ASP A 105 30.33 15.41 -3.57
CA ASP A 105 31.65 14.99 -4.01
C ASP A 105 32.63 16.11 -3.69
N GLY A 106 33.57 15.83 -2.78
CA GLY A 106 34.43 16.83 -2.16
C GLY A 106 34.94 16.40 -0.79
N ALA A 107 35.43 17.38 -0.04
CA ALA A 107 36.00 17.15 1.29
C ALA A 107 35.55 18.21 2.29
N LEU A 108 35.32 17.78 3.54
CA LEU A 108 35.09 18.68 4.67
C LEU A 108 36.43 19.25 5.16
N ASP A 109 36.55 20.58 5.17
CA ASP A 109 37.60 21.25 5.91
C ASP A 109 37.31 21.15 7.41
N SER A 110 38.11 20.37 8.14
CA SER A 110 37.87 20.07 9.55
C SER A 110 38.11 21.26 10.50
N VAL A 111 38.81 22.29 10.04
CA VAL A 111 39.12 23.49 10.84
C VAL A 111 37.96 24.47 10.77
N THR A 112 37.47 24.74 9.55
CA THR A 112 36.42 25.74 9.29
C THR A 112 35.01 25.13 9.27
N GLY A 113 34.89 23.82 9.03
CA GLY A 113 33.63 23.13 8.78
C GLY A 113 33.06 23.36 7.38
N ARG A 114 33.83 23.94 6.46
CA ARG A 114 33.41 24.23 5.08
C ARG A 114 33.49 22.97 4.22
N TRP A 115 32.40 22.62 3.53
CA TRP A 115 32.43 21.58 2.49
C TRP A 115 33.00 22.17 1.20
N ARG A 116 34.18 21.69 0.78
CA ARG A 116 34.81 22.05 -0.48
C ARG A 116 34.50 21.00 -1.53
N GLY A 117 33.61 21.34 -2.45
CA GLY A 117 33.20 20.46 -3.53
C GLY A 117 31.73 20.65 -3.90
N SER A 118 31.23 19.76 -4.75
CA SER A 118 29.83 19.78 -5.15
C SER A 118 28.94 19.11 -4.11
N TRP A 119 27.67 19.53 -4.07
CA TRP A 119 26.66 18.91 -3.22
C TRP A 119 25.27 19.06 -3.83
N ALA A 120 24.38 18.14 -3.48
CA ALA A 120 23.00 18.12 -3.95
C ALA A 120 22.03 17.56 -2.90
N LEU A 121 20.79 18.03 -2.97
CA LEU A 121 19.64 17.35 -2.38
C LEU A 121 19.14 16.31 -3.39
N GLU A 122 19.39 15.03 -3.10
CA GLU A 122 18.88 13.90 -3.88
C GLU A 122 17.47 13.53 -3.39
N LEU A 123 16.46 13.78 -4.22
CA LEU A 123 15.06 13.47 -3.99
C LEU A 123 14.71 12.05 -4.46
N GLY A 124 14.08 11.27 -3.59
CA GLY A 124 13.54 9.95 -3.93
C GLY A 124 12.05 9.95 -4.32
N GLY A 125 11.37 11.10 -4.23
CA GLY A 125 9.91 11.20 -4.38
C GLY A 125 9.14 10.87 -3.10
N ASP A 126 9.72 11.13 -1.93
CA ASP A 126 9.08 10.88 -0.63
C ASP A 126 7.88 11.84 -0.45
N PRO A 127 6.62 11.35 -0.43
CA PRO A 127 5.44 12.20 -0.27
C PRO A 127 5.30 12.77 1.15
N THR A 128 6.22 12.43 2.06
CA THR A 128 6.25 12.87 3.45
C THR A 128 7.37 13.86 3.78
N LEU A 129 8.26 14.19 2.82
CA LEU A 129 9.26 15.25 2.97
C LEU A 129 8.59 16.59 3.35
N GLU A 130 9.12 17.26 4.36
CA GLU A 130 8.59 18.54 4.90
C GLU A 130 7.13 18.49 5.40
N ARG A 131 6.53 17.31 5.58
CA ARG A 131 5.18 17.17 6.14
C ARG A 131 5.23 16.88 7.64
N ALA A 132 4.95 17.90 8.44
CA ALA A 132 4.81 17.77 9.90
C ALA A 132 3.82 16.66 10.28
N GLY A 133 4.16 15.86 11.29
CA GLY A 133 3.35 14.74 11.77
C GLY A 133 3.41 13.47 10.91
N ARG A 134 4.22 13.43 9.86
CA ARG A 134 4.50 12.22 9.06
C ARG A 134 5.93 11.72 9.29
N ALA A 135 6.18 10.47 8.92
CA ALA A 135 7.45 9.78 9.17
C ALA A 135 8.64 10.24 8.29
N GLY A 136 8.43 11.21 7.40
CA GLY A 136 9.47 11.72 6.49
C GLY A 136 10.43 12.70 7.15
N PRO A 137 11.63 12.88 6.59
CA PRO A 137 12.58 13.86 7.10
C PRO A 137 12.10 15.29 6.84
N SER A 138 12.57 16.23 7.66
CA SER A 138 12.53 17.66 7.31
C SER A 138 13.88 18.13 6.77
N LEU A 139 13.89 19.19 5.97
CA LEU A 139 15.12 19.87 5.51
C LEU A 139 15.94 20.37 6.70
N ARG A 140 15.28 20.84 7.76
CA ARG A 140 15.93 21.21 9.03
C ARG A 140 16.62 20.01 9.67
N GLU A 141 16.00 18.84 9.67
CA GLU A 141 16.61 17.63 10.20
C GLU A 141 17.81 17.19 9.36
N LEU A 142 17.71 17.26 8.03
CA LEU A 142 18.83 16.98 7.13
C LEU A 142 20.00 17.95 7.42
N ALA A 143 19.74 19.24 7.55
CA ALA A 143 20.75 20.24 7.90
C ALA A 143 21.37 19.99 9.29
N ARG A 144 20.56 19.59 10.29
CA ARG A 144 21.06 19.20 11.62
C ARG A 144 22.02 18.02 11.52
N ARG A 145 21.69 16.99 10.74
CA ARG A 145 22.55 15.81 10.53
C ARG A 145 23.88 16.19 9.85
N LEU A 146 23.88 17.15 8.93
CA LEU A 146 25.13 17.69 8.37
C LEU A 146 25.95 18.42 9.43
N ARG A 147 25.29 19.22 10.28
CA ARG A 147 25.94 19.94 11.38
C ARG A 147 26.60 18.99 12.38
N GLU A 148 25.94 17.88 12.70
CA GLU A 148 26.46 16.81 13.56
C GLU A 148 27.69 16.13 12.97
N ARG A 149 27.81 16.11 11.64
CA ARG A 149 28.98 15.60 10.90
C ARG A 149 30.10 16.63 10.73
N GLY A 150 30.01 17.79 11.39
CA GLY A 150 31.03 18.84 11.34
C GLY A 150 30.87 19.85 10.21
N VAL A 151 29.88 19.67 9.32
CA VAL A 151 29.60 20.67 8.28
C VAL A 151 29.03 21.93 8.93
N ARG A 152 29.55 23.09 8.54
CA ARG A 152 29.13 24.43 8.98
C ARG A 152 28.69 25.29 7.80
N GLU A 153 29.30 25.05 6.64
CA GLU A 153 29.03 25.78 5.41
C GLU A 153 29.09 24.83 4.21
N LEU A 154 28.12 24.97 3.30
CA LEU A 154 28.10 24.31 2.00
C LEU A 154 28.30 25.39 0.94
N GLU A 155 29.41 25.33 0.21
CA GLU A 155 29.70 26.29 -0.87
C GLU A 155 29.04 25.88 -2.19
N GLY A 156 28.74 26.87 -3.02
CA GLY A 156 28.11 26.66 -4.33
C GLY A 156 26.58 26.58 -4.28
N PRO A 157 25.92 26.46 -5.45
CA PRO A 157 24.47 26.45 -5.50
C PRO A 157 23.92 25.13 -4.94
N LEU A 158 22.76 25.20 -4.28
CA LEU A 158 21.97 24.02 -3.99
C LEU A 158 21.55 23.35 -5.30
N THR A 159 22.11 22.18 -5.57
CA THR A 159 21.68 21.33 -6.69
C THR A 159 20.55 20.41 -6.22
N ILE A 160 19.49 20.26 -7.02
CA ILE A 160 18.42 19.30 -6.75
C ILE A 160 18.46 18.21 -7.81
N THR A 161 18.60 16.96 -7.36
CA THR A 161 18.74 15.79 -8.24
C THR A 161 17.82 14.66 -7.78
N SER A 162 17.73 13.62 -8.59
CA SER A 162 17.11 12.34 -8.27
C SER A 162 18.09 11.22 -8.63
N ARG A 163 17.77 9.99 -8.24
CA ARG A 163 18.59 8.81 -8.59
C ARG A 163 18.77 8.60 -10.10
N THR A 164 17.94 9.24 -10.93
CA THR A 164 17.90 9.06 -12.38
C THR A 164 18.28 10.33 -13.16
N GLY A 165 18.85 11.34 -12.50
CA GLY A 165 19.19 12.63 -13.09
C GLY A 165 18.41 13.79 -12.47
N PRO A 166 18.24 14.93 -13.17
CA PRO A 166 17.61 16.11 -12.60
C PRO A 166 16.22 15.85 -12.02
N ALA A 167 15.91 16.47 -10.89
CA ALA A 167 14.59 16.37 -10.27
C ALA A 167 13.60 17.30 -10.98
N HIS A 168 12.61 16.69 -11.66
CA HIS A 168 11.56 17.44 -12.34
C HIS A 168 10.18 17.00 -11.83
N SER A 169 9.29 17.98 -11.67
CA SER A 169 7.86 17.70 -11.52
C SER A 169 7.33 17.09 -12.82
N ARG A 170 6.62 15.97 -12.72
CA ARG A 170 5.95 15.32 -13.85
C ARG A 170 4.48 15.19 -13.52
N PHE A 171 3.65 15.62 -14.46
CA PHE A 171 2.21 15.51 -14.38
C PHE A 171 1.72 14.63 -15.53
N PRO A 172 0.77 13.71 -15.31
CA PRO A 172 0.16 12.97 -16.40
C PRO A 172 -0.45 13.93 -17.43
N SER A 173 -0.18 13.69 -18.72
CA SER A 173 -0.66 14.53 -19.83
C SER A 173 -2.19 14.57 -19.95
N VAL A 174 -2.87 13.62 -19.30
CA VAL A 174 -4.33 13.48 -19.30
C VAL A 174 -5.01 14.23 -18.14
N TRP A 175 -4.25 14.91 -17.27
CA TRP A 175 -4.85 15.74 -16.24
C TRP A 175 -5.44 17.01 -16.84
N SER A 176 -6.61 17.42 -16.33
CA SER A 176 -7.22 18.69 -16.73
C SER A 176 -6.25 19.84 -16.44
N PRO A 177 -6.10 20.81 -17.36
CA PRO A 177 -5.32 22.02 -17.11
C PRO A 177 -6.03 23.03 -16.22
N GLU A 178 -7.34 22.85 -15.95
CA GLU A 178 -8.21 23.84 -15.29
C GLU A 178 -8.28 23.71 -13.75
N PHE A 179 -7.15 23.39 -13.09
CA PHE A 179 -7.09 23.35 -11.62
C PHE A 179 -6.48 24.61 -11.01
#